data_AF-A0A1E3I5C3-F1
#
_entry.id   AF-A0A1E3I5C3-F1
#
_cell.length_a   1.000
_cell.length_b   1.000
_cell.length_c   1.000
_cell.angle_alpha   90.00
_cell.angle_beta   90.00
_cell.angle_gamma   90.00
#
_symmetry.space_group_name_H-M   'P 1'
#
loop_
_entity.id
_entity.type
_entity.pdbx_description
1 polymer ?
#
loop_
_entity_poly.entity_id
_entity_poly.type
_entity_poly.pdbx_seq_one_letter_code
_entity_poly.pdbx_strand_id
1 'polypeptide(L)'
;MSRPLQAALRAHLAPVAGPSTPRHFATSQPAAVSQRKLVAKRRKAANIALQASKVRKPENIDPVLGKVYYKNTPVTNPWEGCRLQRILLDYNSIAYSMPPDYASGERPDLLLPGVSKEDADLLFSAVPHASSELRFAAGSGSPATEREQTQQSETLMRILDLRNAAREDVNAWNKRRIVDEFGAGTDTGSSSVQAALLTAKIHNLLAHIENNSRDTSNKRSLRLLVQERARHLKYLKRKQGQEVYEKLLEDLGLDKEAVEGELFIGF
;
A
#
# COMPACT_ATOMS: atom_id res chain seq x y z
N MET A 1 -93.40 -64.89 43.84
CA MET A 1 -93.10 -65.09 42.40
C MET A 1 -91.90 -64.23 42.04
N SER A 2 -90.90 -64.55 41.25
CA SER A 2 -90.27 -65.78 40.74
C SER A 2 -88.94 -65.28 40.11
N ARG A 3 -87.85 -66.04 40.26
CA ARG A 3 -86.52 -65.87 39.58
C ARG A 3 -86.68 -65.85 38.03
N PRO A 4 -85.67 -65.61 37.13
CA PRO A 4 -84.21 -65.79 37.29
C PRO A 4 -83.19 -64.97 36.41
N LEU A 5 -81.90 -65.11 36.78
CA LEU A 5 -80.64 -65.31 36.00
C LEU A 5 -80.47 -64.84 34.54
N GLN A 6 -79.32 -64.20 34.27
CA GLN A 6 -78.32 -64.47 33.20
C GLN A 6 -77.07 -63.58 33.48
N ALA A 7 -75.88 -64.07 33.87
CA ALA A 7 -74.89 -64.95 33.22
C ALA A 7 -73.97 -64.26 32.19
N ALA A 8 -72.66 -64.53 32.33
CA ALA A 8 -71.55 -64.39 31.36
C ALA A 8 -70.90 -62.99 31.21
N LEU A 9 -69.58 -62.78 31.03
CA LEU A 9 -68.34 -63.56 31.13
C LEU A 9 -67.18 -62.59 30.77
N ARG A 10 -66.03 -62.71 31.47
CA ARG A 10 -64.63 -62.41 31.02
C ARG A 10 -64.29 -61.09 30.32
N ALA A 11 -63.33 -60.35 30.90
CA ALA A 11 -61.96 -60.29 30.37
C ALA A 11 -61.01 -59.60 31.37
N HIS A 12 -60.00 -60.33 31.83
CA HIS A 12 -58.81 -59.78 32.50
C HIS A 12 -57.94 -59.08 31.46
N LEU A 13 -57.68 -57.79 31.63
CA LEU A 13 -56.58 -57.09 30.95
C LEU A 13 -55.48 -56.82 31.98
N ALA A 14 -54.37 -57.53 31.83
CA ALA A 14 -53.14 -57.28 32.57
C ALA A 14 -52.48 -55.96 32.09
N PRO A 15 -51.81 -55.20 32.97
CA PRO A 15 -51.02 -54.05 32.53
C PRO A 15 -49.72 -54.54 31.88
N VAL A 16 -49.51 -54.18 30.62
CA VAL A 16 -48.27 -54.43 29.87
C VAL A 16 -47.17 -53.51 30.42
N ALA A 17 -46.12 -54.11 30.99
CA ALA A 17 -44.90 -53.39 31.38
C ALA A 17 -44.12 -52.97 30.13
N GLY A 18 -43.94 -51.66 29.93
CA GLY A 18 -43.09 -51.10 28.86
C GLY A 18 -41.59 -51.17 29.20
N PRO A 19 -40.68 -51.03 28.21
CA PRO A 19 -39.25 -51.21 28.41
C PRO A 19 -38.63 -50.05 29.20
N SER A 20 -37.81 -50.39 30.19
CA SER A 20 -37.09 -49.44 31.04
C SER A 20 -36.07 -48.63 30.23
N THR A 21 -36.30 -47.33 30.09
CA THR A 21 -35.28 -46.38 29.62
C THR A 21 -34.12 -46.32 30.62
N PRO A 22 -32.85 -46.43 30.19
CA PRO A 22 -31.72 -46.31 31.11
C PRO A 22 -31.68 -44.90 31.69
N ARG A 23 -31.65 -44.80 33.02
CA ARG A 23 -31.45 -43.51 33.71
C ARG A 23 -30.05 -42.99 33.35
N HIS A 24 -29.99 -41.91 32.60
CA HIS A 24 -28.76 -41.13 32.50
C HIS A 24 -28.37 -40.68 33.91
N PHE A 25 -27.22 -41.13 34.41
CA PHE A 25 -26.61 -40.58 35.61
C PHE A 25 -26.26 -39.11 35.31
N ALA A 26 -27.07 -38.18 35.81
CA ALA A 26 -26.75 -36.77 35.79
C ALA A 26 -25.55 -36.53 36.71
N THR A 27 -24.38 -36.27 36.13
CA THR A 27 -23.18 -35.89 36.88
C THR A 27 -23.34 -34.48 37.45
N SER A 28 -23.23 -34.41 38.78
CA SER A 28 -22.98 -33.26 39.66
C SER A 28 -23.67 -31.93 39.36
N GLN A 29 -24.53 -31.50 40.29
CA GLN A 29 -24.79 -30.08 40.50
C GLN A 29 -23.45 -29.32 40.61
N PRO A 30 -23.31 -28.13 39.99
CA PRO A 30 -22.07 -27.36 40.08
C PRO A 30 -21.80 -27.01 41.54
N ALA A 31 -20.60 -27.36 42.03
CA ALA A 31 -20.16 -27.04 43.38
C ALA A 31 -20.44 -25.57 43.71
N ALA A 32 -21.12 -25.32 44.84
CA ALA A 32 -21.47 -23.98 45.29
C ALA A 32 -20.22 -23.09 45.35
N VAL A 33 -20.15 -22.13 44.44
CA VAL A 33 -19.01 -21.22 44.33
C VAL A 33 -19.00 -20.30 45.55
N SER A 34 -17.90 -20.28 46.31
CA SER A 34 -17.72 -19.38 47.46
C SER A 34 -18.05 -17.92 47.10
N GLN A 35 -18.74 -17.21 48.01
CA GLN A 35 -19.10 -15.80 47.85
C GLN A 35 -17.90 -14.91 47.49
N ARG A 36 -16.71 -15.20 48.06
CA ARG A 36 -15.45 -14.50 47.74
C ARG A 36 -15.09 -14.62 46.27
N LYS A 37 -15.28 -15.81 45.67
CA LYS A 37 -15.00 -16.08 44.26
C LYS A 37 -16.00 -15.37 43.33
N LEU A 38 -17.26 -15.21 43.74
CA LEU A 38 -18.25 -14.42 43.01
C LEU A 38 -17.90 -12.92 42.98
N VAL A 39 -17.52 -12.35 44.12
CA VAL A 39 -17.10 -10.93 44.22
C VAL A 39 -15.85 -10.68 43.38
N ALA A 40 -14.85 -11.58 43.43
CA ALA A 40 -13.65 -11.48 42.61
C ALA A 40 -13.97 -11.51 41.09
N LYS A 41 -14.89 -12.39 40.67
CA LYS A 41 -15.34 -12.47 39.27
C LYS A 41 -16.04 -11.20 38.82
N ARG A 42 -16.90 -10.61 39.66
CA ARG A 42 -17.57 -9.33 39.38
C ARG A 42 -16.58 -8.17 39.24
N ARG A 43 -15.59 -8.08 40.15
CA ARG A 43 -14.53 -7.07 40.07
C ARG A 43 -13.68 -7.22 38.81
N LYS A 44 -13.30 -8.44 38.46
CA LYS A 44 -12.56 -8.74 37.22
C LYS A 44 -13.39 -8.34 35.98
N ALA A 45 -14.68 -8.69 35.95
CA ALA A 45 -15.57 -8.32 34.86
C ALA A 45 -15.73 -6.79 34.72
N ALA A 46 -15.92 -6.08 35.83
CA ALA A 46 -16.01 -4.62 35.83
C ALA A 46 -14.71 -3.96 35.35
N ASN A 47 -13.55 -4.48 35.77
CA ASN A 47 -12.26 -3.96 35.31
C ASN A 47 -12.04 -4.25 33.81
N ILE A 48 -12.41 -5.44 33.33
CA ILE A 48 -12.39 -5.76 31.89
C ILE A 48 -13.32 -4.83 31.09
N ALA A 49 -14.52 -4.55 31.59
CA ALA A 49 -15.46 -3.62 30.94
C ALA A 49 -14.91 -2.19 30.90
N LEU A 50 -14.29 -1.74 31.99
CA LEU A 50 -13.61 -0.44 32.04
C LEU A 50 -12.47 -0.37 31.01
N GLN A 51 -11.62 -1.40 30.94
CA GLN A 51 -10.53 -1.46 29.95
C GLN A 51 -11.08 -1.51 28.51
N ALA A 52 -12.15 -2.28 28.27
CA ALA A 52 -12.81 -2.36 26.97
C ALA A 52 -13.43 -1.03 26.54
N SER A 53 -13.94 -0.22 27.48
CA SER A 53 -14.49 1.11 27.17
C SER A 53 -13.42 2.15 26.85
N LYS A 54 -12.20 1.99 27.38
CA LYS A 54 -11.07 2.92 27.15
C LYS A 54 -10.43 2.72 25.78
N VAL A 55 -10.41 1.49 25.26
CA VAL A 55 -9.82 1.16 23.96
C VAL A 55 -10.89 1.26 22.88
N ARG A 56 -10.82 2.28 22.03
CA ARG A 56 -11.59 2.29 20.78
C ARG A 56 -11.04 1.21 19.86
N LYS A 57 -11.86 0.22 19.52
CA LYS A 57 -11.47 -0.81 18.55
C LYS A 57 -11.59 -0.25 17.13
N PRO A 58 -10.55 -0.35 16.30
CA PRO A 58 -10.66 -0.04 14.88
C PRO A 58 -11.53 -1.08 14.17
N GLU A 59 -12.24 -0.68 13.12
CA GLU A 59 -13.01 -1.59 12.26
C GLU A 59 -12.11 -2.29 11.24
N ASN A 60 -11.22 -1.53 10.62
CA ASN A 60 -10.26 -2.03 9.65
C ASN A 60 -8.98 -1.20 9.72
N ILE A 61 -7.84 -1.86 9.53
CA ILE A 61 -6.54 -1.22 9.40
C ILE A 61 -6.09 -1.47 7.97
N ASP A 62 -5.88 -0.41 7.19
CA ASP A 62 -5.30 -0.56 5.86
C ASP A 62 -3.88 -1.12 6.03
N PRO A 63 -3.59 -2.34 5.54
CA PRO A 63 -2.29 -2.94 5.72
C PRO A 63 -1.18 -2.22 4.94
N VAL A 64 -1.53 -1.45 3.92
CA VAL A 64 -0.57 -0.82 3.00
C VAL A 64 -0.30 0.63 3.39
N LEU A 65 -1.32 1.38 3.81
CA LEU A 65 -1.20 2.78 4.23
C LEU A 65 -1.23 2.97 5.76
N GLY A 66 -1.64 1.94 6.51
CA GLY A 66 -1.77 1.97 7.97
C GLY A 66 -3.01 2.64 8.52
N LYS A 67 -3.95 3.05 7.65
CA LYS A 67 -5.11 3.82 8.09
C LYS A 67 -6.03 3.02 8.97
N VAL A 68 -6.41 3.66 10.06
CA VAL A 68 -7.28 3.12 11.09
C VAL A 68 -8.69 3.63 10.84
N TYR A 69 -9.56 2.78 10.32
CA TYR A 69 -10.96 3.16 10.10
C TYR A 69 -11.76 2.94 11.39
N TYR A 70 -12.28 4.03 11.97
CA TYR A 70 -13.26 3.98 13.05
C TYR A 70 -14.66 4.35 12.51
N LYS A 71 -15.70 3.82 13.16
CA LYS A 71 -17.11 4.14 12.86
C LYS A 71 -17.34 5.66 12.79
N ASN A 72 -17.96 6.11 11.70
CA ASN A 72 -18.40 7.49 11.46
C ASN A 72 -17.28 8.54 11.39
N THR A 73 -16.06 8.14 11.03
CA THR A 73 -14.95 9.09 10.79
C THR A 73 -14.90 9.45 9.30
N PRO A 74 -14.76 10.73 8.92
CA PRO A 74 -14.56 11.08 7.51
C PRO A 74 -13.30 10.42 6.97
N VAL A 75 -13.40 9.84 5.77
CA VAL A 75 -12.27 9.17 5.10
C VAL A 75 -11.35 10.25 4.54
N THR A 76 -10.29 10.60 5.27
CA THR A 76 -9.22 11.46 4.79
C THR A 76 -8.09 10.61 4.19
N ASN A 77 -7.42 11.11 3.16
CA ASN A 77 -6.27 10.43 2.55
C ASN A 77 -4.94 11.00 3.07
N PRO A 78 -4.20 10.30 3.96
CA PRO A 78 -2.90 10.75 4.43
C PRO A 78 -1.92 10.89 3.28
N TRP A 79 -2.06 10.06 2.24
CA TRP A 79 -1.22 10.18 1.05
C TRP A 79 -1.36 11.53 0.34
N GLU A 80 -2.55 12.13 0.38
CA GLU A 80 -2.82 13.41 -0.29
C GLU A 80 -2.16 14.56 0.45
N GLY A 81 -1.20 15.20 -0.22
CA GLY A 81 -0.45 16.34 0.32
C GLY A 81 0.83 15.95 1.06
N CYS A 82 1.19 14.67 1.10
CA CYS A 82 2.47 14.25 1.67
C CYS A 82 3.66 14.71 0.86
N ARG A 83 4.78 14.87 1.56
CA ARG A 83 6.04 15.30 0.95
C ARG A 83 6.45 14.36 -0.19
N LEU A 84 6.38 13.05 0.04
CA LEU A 84 6.70 12.05 -0.98
C LEU A 84 5.80 12.18 -2.22
N GLN A 85 4.48 12.32 -2.04
CA GLN A 85 3.54 12.42 -3.16
C GLN A 85 3.83 13.63 -4.04
N ARG A 86 4.15 14.80 -3.45
CA ARG A 86 4.44 16.04 -4.20
C ARG A 86 5.65 15.92 -5.12
N ILE A 87 6.60 15.06 -4.78
CA ILE A 87 7.85 14.89 -5.52
C ILE A 87 7.66 13.93 -6.72
N LEU A 88 6.78 12.94 -6.55
CA LEU A 88 6.55 11.88 -7.52
C LEU A 88 5.87 12.40 -8.80
N LEU A 89 6.38 11.92 -9.92
CA LEU A 89 5.80 12.11 -11.25
C LEU A 89 4.74 11.04 -11.50
N ASP A 90 3.55 11.46 -11.93
CA ASP A 90 2.52 10.56 -12.42
C ASP A 90 2.69 10.31 -13.92
N TYR A 91 2.78 9.03 -14.29
CA TYR A 91 2.98 8.60 -15.67
C TYR A 91 1.85 9.08 -16.59
N ASN A 92 0.59 8.95 -16.16
CA ASN A 92 -0.53 9.30 -17.02
C ASN A 92 -0.56 10.82 -17.27
N SER A 93 -0.32 11.63 -16.22
CA SER A 93 -0.23 13.08 -16.37
C SER A 93 0.83 13.52 -17.40
N ILE A 94 1.98 12.82 -17.45
CA ILE A 94 3.06 13.12 -18.39
C ILE A 94 2.71 12.64 -19.79
N ALA A 95 2.34 11.36 -19.94
CA ALA A 95 2.10 10.73 -21.23
C ALA A 95 0.96 11.41 -22.03
N TYR A 96 -0.04 11.95 -21.34
CA TYR A 96 -1.19 12.62 -21.98
C TYR A 96 -1.11 14.16 -21.96
N SER A 97 0.03 14.73 -21.57
CA SER A 97 0.24 16.18 -21.62
C SER A 97 0.54 16.69 -23.04
N MET A 98 0.25 17.97 -23.30
CA MET A 98 0.45 18.58 -24.61
C MET A 98 1.94 18.66 -24.96
N PRO A 99 2.40 18.06 -26.09
CA PRO A 99 3.80 18.09 -26.51
C PRO A 99 4.32 19.54 -26.67
N PRO A 100 5.61 19.83 -26.36
CA PRO A 100 6.18 21.13 -26.66
C PRO A 100 6.26 21.34 -28.18
N ASP A 101 6.37 22.58 -28.62
CA ASP A 101 6.62 22.86 -30.04
C ASP A 101 8.09 22.64 -30.38
N TYR A 102 8.46 21.38 -30.63
CA TYR A 102 9.81 20.99 -31.00
C TYR A 102 10.32 21.72 -32.25
N ALA A 103 9.44 22.07 -33.18
CA ALA A 103 9.83 22.74 -34.43
C ALA A 103 10.24 24.20 -34.17
N SER A 104 9.68 24.83 -33.13
CA SER A 104 10.10 26.14 -32.66
C SER A 104 11.40 26.12 -31.85
N GLY A 105 11.93 24.93 -31.54
CA GLY A 105 13.09 24.74 -30.65
C GLY A 105 12.73 24.79 -29.17
N GLU A 106 11.45 24.72 -28.81
CA GLU A 106 11.01 24.61 -27.43
C GLU A 106 11.47 23.29 -26.83
N ARG A 107 12.08 23.34 -25.64
CA ARG A 107 12.69 22.17 -25.01
C ARG A 107 11.70 21.46 -24.10
N PRO A 108 11.67 20.11 -24.08
CA PRO A 108 10.92 19.37 -23.08
C PRO A 108 11.39 19.68 -21.66
N ASP A 109 10.44 19.82 -20.73
CA ASP A 109 10.73 20.05 -19.31
C ASP A 109 11.47 18.86 -18.66
N LEU A 110 11.14 17.64 -19.11
CA LEU A 110 11.65 16.39 -18.57
C LEU A 110 12.20 15.53 -19.71
N LEU A 111 13.47 15.18 -19.60
CA LEU A 111 14.15 14.29 -20.53
C LEU A 111 14.30 12.89 -19.94
N LEU A 112 14.73 11.92 -20.76
CA LEU A 112 15.07 10.58 -20.31
C LEU A 112 16.08 10.59 -19.15
N PRO A 113 15.96 9.61 -18.22
CA PRO A 113 16.86 9.53 -17.08
C PRO A 113 18.31 9.32 -17.56
N GLY A 114 19.24 10.07 -16.98
CA GLY A 114 20.67 9.99 -17.30
C GLY A 114 21.18 11.14 -18.18
N VAL A 115 20.29 11.91 -18.79
CA VAL A 115 20.67 13.17 -19.46
C VAL A 115 20.68 14.28 -18.42
N SER A 116 21.85 14.88 -18.17
CA SER A 116 21.94 16.05 -17.28
C SER A 116 21.44 17.32 -17.98
N LYS A 117 21.24 18.40 -17.22
CA LYS A 117 20.82 19.69 -17.82
C LYS A 117 21.95 20.25 -18.69
N GLU A 118 23.19 20.07 -18.24
CA GLU A 118 24.38 20.46 -18.99
C GLU A 118 24.49 19.66 -20.30
N ASP A 119 24.26 18.34 -20.24
CA ASP A 119 24.26 17.49 -21.44
C ASP A 119 23.16 17.90 -22.42
N ALA A 120 21.97 18.23 -21.91
CA ALA A 120 20.86 18.70 -22.74
C ALA A 120 21.21 20.02 -23.45
N ASP A 121 21.83 20.96 -22.74
CA ASP A 121 22.29 22.22 -23.33
C ASP A 121 23.31 21.96 -24.44
N LEU A 122 24.30 21.11 -24.19
CA LEU A 122 25.30 20.74 -25.19
C LEU A 122 24.67 20.06 -26.41
N LEU A 123 23.83 19.04 -26.19
CA LEU A 123 23.20 18.25 -27.26
C LEU A 123 22.30 19.10 -28.17
N PHE A 124 21.57 20.06 -27.61
CA PHE A 124 20.55 20.80 -28.36
C PHE A 124 21.00 22.17 -28.84
N SER A 125 21.99 22.81 -28.21
CA SER A 125 22.49 24.12 -28.64
C SER A 125 23.85 24.04 -29.34
N ALA A 126 24.85 23.42 -28.72
CA ALA A 126 26.22 23.45 -29.20
C ALA A 126 26.48 22.42 -30.31
N VAL A 127 26.01 21.18 -30.13
CA VAL A 127 26.30 20.06 -31.04
C VAL A 127 25.79 20.27 -32.47
N PRO A 128 24.56 20.74 -32.72
CA PRO A 128 24.08 20.93 -34.09
C PRO A 128 24.90 21.98 -34.85
N HIS A 129 25.32 23.06 -34.15
CA HIS A 129 26.12 24.13 -34.74
C HIS A 129 27.54 23.64 -35.02
N ALA A 130 28.20 23.03 -34.04
CA ALA A 130 29.54 22.47 -34.21
C ALA A 130 29.59 21.38 -35.31
N SER A 131 28.56 20.54 -35.41
CA SER A 131 28.45 19.53 -36.46
C SER A 131 28.29 20.14 -37.85
N SER A 132 27.51 21.23 -37.96
CA SER A 132 27.37 21.97 -39.21
C SER A 132 28.69 22.62 -39.63
N GLU A 133 29.38 23.30 -38.70
CA GLU A 133 30.67 23.95 -38.93
C GLU A 133 31.73 22.95 -39.40
N LEU A 134 31.78 21.77 -38.77
CA LEU A 134 32.70 20.71 -39.16
C LEU A 134 32.45 20.24 -40.61
N ARG A 135 31.18 20.13 -41.04
CA ARG A 135 30.84 19.77 -42.43
C ARG A 135 31.24 20.87 -43.41
N PHE A 136 31.04 22.15 -43.05
CA PHE A 136 31.51 23.29 -43.83
C PHE A 136 33.04 23.29 -43.98
N ALA A 137 33.78 23.06 -42.90
CA ALA A 137 35.24 22.97 -42.92
C ALA A 137 35.74 21.80 -43.80
N ALA A 138 35.01 20.68 -43.81
CA ALA A 138 35.30 19.53 -44.66
C ALA A 138 34.92 19.74 -46.15
N GLY A 139 34.42 20.91 -46.53
CA GLY A 139 34.01 21.22 -47.91
C GLY A 139 32.72 20.54 -48.38
N SER A 140 31.99 19.88 -47.46
CA SER A 140 30.71 19.21 -47.72
C SER A 140 29.49 19.98 -47.19
N GLY A 141 29.73 21.11 -46.51
CA GLY A 141 28.68 21.93 -45.91
C GLY A 141 27.90 22.75 -46.93
N SER A 142 26.59 22.85 -46.71
CA SER A 142 25.63 23.61 -47.51
C SER A 142 24.54 24.16 -46.58
N PRO A 143 23.79 25.22 -46.92
CA PRO A 143 22.61 25.62 -46.16
C PRO A 143 21.59 24.48 -45.93
N ALA A 144 21.61 23.46 -46.78
CA ALA A 144 20.83 22.24 -46.58
C ALA A 144 21.32 21.39 -45.38
N THR A 145 22.64 21.36 -45.11
CA THR A 145 23.19 20.59 -43.99
C THR A 145 22.81 21.20 -42.65
N GLU A 146 22.70 22.53 -42.54
CA GLU A 146 22.21 23.18 -41.33
C GLU A 146 20.77 22.78 -41.02
N ARG A 147 19.90 22.77 -42.03
CA ARG A 147 18.50 22.33 -41.89
C ARG A 147 18.39 20.86 -41.48
N GLU A 148 19.26 20.01 -42.03
CA GLU A 148 19.34 18.60 -41.64
C GLU A 148 19.75 18.46 -40.17
N GLN A 149 20.75 19.23 -39.72
CA GLN A 149 21.18 19.22 -38.31
C GLN A 149 20.08 19.75 -37.37
N THR A 150 19.32 20.78 -37.76
CA THR A 150 18.18 21.26 -36.97
C THR A 150 17.07 20.21 -36.88
N GLN A 151 16.76 19.52 -37.98
CA GLN A 151 15.77 18.44 -38.00
C GLN A 151 16.23 17.23 -37.17
N GLN A 152 17.53 16.91 -37.18
CA GLN A 152 18.12 15.87 -36.34
C GLN A 152 18.02 16.24 -34.86
N SER A 153 18.30 17.50 -34.51
CA SER A 153 18.13 18.01 -33.15
C SER A 153 16.66 17.92 -32.69
N GLU A 154 15.71 18.35 -33.53
CA GLU A 154 14.27 18.23 -33.27
C GLU A 154 13.86 16.77 -33.05
N THR A 155 14.32 15.86 -33.91
CA THR A 155 14.03 14.42 -33.80
C THR A 155 14.60 13.85 -32.51
N LEU A 156 15.82 14.24 -32.12
CA LEU A 156 16.43 13.83 -30.87
C LEU A 156 15.65 14.34 -29.65
N MET A 157 15.14 15.58 -29.68
CA MET A 157 14.29 16.09 -28.60
C MET A 157 13.05 15.22 -28.39
N ARG A 158 12.39 14.82 -29.49
CA ARG A 158 11.23 13.92 -29.42
C ARG A 158 11.59 12.56 -28.83
N ILE A 159 12.73 11.98 -29.23
CA ILE A 159 13.18 10.69 -28.71
C ILE A 159 13.52 10.76 -27.22
N LEU A 160 14.17 11.86 -26.81
CA LEU A 160 14.64 12.05 -25.44
C LEU A 160 13.57 12.61 -24.49
N ASP A 161 12.41 13.05 -25.00
CA ASP A 161 11.30 13.50 -24.16
C ASP A 161 10.77 12.31 -23.32
N LEU A 162 10.70 12.51 -22.00
CA LEU A 162 10.17 11.53 -21.06
C LEU A 162 8.71 11.14 -21.37
N ARG A 163 7.96 11.98 -22.07
CA ARG A 163 6.58 11.69 -22.49
C ARG A 163 6.47 10.49 -23.42
N ASN A 164 7.48 10.29 -24.25
CA ASN A 164 7.55 9.17 -25.19
C ASN A 164 8.20 7.92 -24.57
N ALA A 165 8.63 8.01 -23.31
CA ALA A 165 9.34 6.96 -22.60
C ALA A 165 8.41 5.91 -21.99
N ALA A 166 9.01 4.81 -21.53
CA ALA A 166 8.28 3.75 -20.87
C ALA A 166 7.95 4.13 -19.40
N ARG A 167 7.01 3.39 -18.78
CA ARG A 167 6.67 3.58 -17.36
C ARG A 167 7.89 3.36 -16.46
N GLU A 168 8.79 2.49 -16.88
CA GLU A 168 10.05 2.18 -16.21
C GLU A 168 10.96 3.41 -16.09
N ASP A 169 10.98 4.27 -17.11
CA ASP A 169 11.83 5.47 -17.14
C ASP A 169 11.29 6.55 -16.19
N VAL A 170 9.97 6.73 -16.14
CA VAL A 170 9.32 7.60 -15.15
C VAL A 170 9.59 7.08 -13.73
N ASN A 171 9.56 5.75 -13.53
CA ASN A 171 9.92 5.14 -12.26
C ASN A 171 11.40 5.36 -11.91
N ALA A 172 12.32 5.34 -12.88
CA ALA A 172 13.73 5.65 -12.66
C ALA A 172 13.91 7.12 -12.23
N TRP A 173 13.19 8.05 -12.87
CA TRP A 173 13.14 9.45 -12.45
C TRP A 173 12.61 9.63 -11.03
N ASN A 174 11.52 8.95 -10.69
CA ASN A 174 10.93 8.99 -9.36
C ASN A 174 11.92 8.47 -8.30
N LYS A 175 12.67 7.39 -8.58
CA LYS A 175 13.72 6.91 -7.68
C LYS A 175 14.79 7.98 -7.44
N ARG A 176 15.26 8.65 -8.49
CA ARG A 176 16.26 9.72 -8.38
C ARG A 176 15.74 10.86 -7.51
N ARG A 177 14.54 11.36 -7.79
CA ARG A 177 13.92 12.43 -6.99
C ARG A 177 13.73 12.05 -5.52
N ILE A 178 13.38 10.80 -5.23
CA ILE A 178 13.29 10.31 -3.84
C ILE A 178 14.65 10.36 -3.16
N VAL A 179 15.72 9.90 -3.83
CA VAL A 179 17.07 9.93 -3.29
C VAL A 179 17.52 11.37 -3.05
N ASP A 180 17.25 12.28 -3.99
CA ASP A 180 17.62 13.69 -3.88
C ASP A 180 16.92 14.39 -2.70
N GLU A 181 15.67 14.02 -2.40
CA GLU A 181 14.84 14.67 -1.38
C GLU A 181 14.97 14.08 0.03
N PHE A 182 15.08 12.74 0.12
CA PHE A 182 15.18 12.03 1.41
C PHE A 182 16.61 11.64 1.77
N GLY A 183 17.53 11.67 0.81
CA GLY A 183 18.93 11.36 0.98
C GLY A 183 19.76 12.62 1.27
N ALA A 184 20.87 12.44 1.98
CA ALA A 184 21.85 13.49 2.16
C ALA A 184 22.83 13.50 0.97
N GLY A 185 22.37 14.02 -0.19
CA GLY A 185 23.15 14.04 -1.43
C GLY A 185 23.11 12.70 -2.15
N THR A 186 24.21 11.94 -2.11
CA THR A 186 24.33 10.64 -2.83
C THR A 186 23.97 9.43 -1.96
N ASP A 187 23.45 9.65 -0.75
CA ASP A 187 23.06 8.56 0.14
C ASP A 187 21.80 7.86 -0.37
N THR A 188 22.01 6.64 -0.86
CA THR A 188 20.93 5.75 -1.30
C THR A 188 20.57 4.70 -0.24
N GLY A 189 21.39 4.52 0.80
CA GLY A 189 21.32 3.37 1.72
C GLY A 189 20.61 3.64 3.04
N SER A 190 20.35 4.90 3.37
CA SER A 190 19.66 5.24 4.62
C SER A 190 18.26 4.63 4.70
N SER A 191 17.85 4.30 5.93
CA SER A 191 16.55 3.68 6.17
C SER A 191 15.37 4.59 5.82
N SER A 192 15.55 5.92 5.85
CA SER A 192 14.58 6.90 5.37
C SER A 192 14.38 6.79 3.86
N VAL A 193 15.48 6.84 3.10
CA VAL A 193 15.46 6.73 1.62
C VAL A 193 14.90 5.39 1.19
N GLN A 194 15.36 4.29 1.78
CA GLN A 194 14.85 2.95 1.46
C GLN A 194 13.35 2.81 1.79
N ALA A 195 12.88 3.36 2.91
CA ALA A 195 11.45 3.37 3.23
C ALA A 195 10.64 4.19 2.21
N ALA A 196 11.16 5.33 1.74
CA ALA A 196 10.52 6.16 0.71
C ALA A 196 10.45 5.44 -0.65
N LEU A 197 11.55 4.82 -1.09
CA LEU A 197 11.63 4.03 -2.32
C LEU A 197 10.64 2.85 -2.31
N LEU A 198 10.59 2.12 -1.19
CA LEU A 198 9.64 1.03 -1.00
C LEU A 198 8.20 1.53 -1.02
N THR A 199 7.93 2.69 -0.42
CA THR A 199 6.59 3.31 -0.42
C THR A 199 6.13 3.63 -1.85
N ALA A 200 6.96 4.30 -2.66
CA ALA A 200 6.62 4.55 -4.06
C ALA A 200 6.36 3.25 -4.86
N LYS A 201 7.20 2.22 -4.64
CA LYS A 201 7.03 0.91 -5.29
C LYS A 201 5.74 0.20 -4.85
N ILE A 202 5.39 0.30 -3.56
CA ILE A 202 4.16 -0.24 -2.99
C ILE A 202 2.94 0.41 -3.64
N HIS A 203 2.92 1.75 -3.81
CA HIS A 203 1.83 2.45 -4.48
C HIS A 203 1.66 2.01 -5.94
N ASN A 204 2.75 1.92 -6.69
CA ASN A 204 2.71 1.46 -8.08
C ASN A 204 2.17 0.02 -8.20
N LEU A 205 2.61 -0.87 -7.30
CA LEU A 205 2.16 -2.26 -7.29
C LEU A 205 0.70 -2.40 -6.82
N LEU A 206 0.29 -1.57 -5.87
CA LEU A 206 -1.10 -1.51 -5.41
C LEU A 206 -2.03 -1.13 -6.57
N ALA A 207 -1.74 -0.05 -7.30
CA ALA A 207 -2.51 0.36 -8.48
C ALA A 207 -2.55 -0.73 -9.56
N HIS A 208 -1.48 -1.51 -9.72
CA HIS A 208 -1.47 -2.66 -10.62
C HIS A 208 -2.42 -3.77 -10.15
N ILE A 209 -2.40 -4.13 -8.87
CA ILE A 209 -3.23 -5.19 -8.28
C ILE A 209 -4.71 -4.82 -8.25
N GLU A 210 -5.05 -3.54 -8.05
CA GLU A 210 -6.43 -3.04 -8.13
C GLU A 210 -7.04 -3.32 -9.50
N ASN A 211 -6.25 -3.13 -10.57
CA ASN A 211 -6.67 -3.46 -11.93
C ASN A 211 -6.58 -4.98 -12.23
N ASN A 212 -5.76 -5.73 -11.48
CA ASN A 212 -5.46 -7.15 -11.71
C ASN A 212 -5.71 -7.99 -10.45
N SER A 213 -6.98 -8.13 -10.07
CA SER A 213 -7.39 -8.80 -8.83
C SER A 213 -6.99 -10.28 -8.72
N ARG A 214 -6.75 -10.96 -9.86
CA ARG A 214 -6.38 -12.38 -9.91
C ARG A 214 -4.87 -12.64 -9.78
N ASP A 215 -4.03 -11.61 -9.77
CA ASP A 215 -2.59 -11.80 -9.67
C ASP A 215 -2.14 -12.09 -8.22
N THR A 216 -2.04 -13.38 -7.89
CA THR A 216 -1.64 -13.83 -6.55
C THR A 216 -0.15 -13.67 -6.29
N SER A 217 0.67 -13.68 -7.34
CA SER A 217 2.12 -13.52 -7.24
C SER A 217 2.46 -12.09 -6.84
N ASN A 218 1.88 -11.10 -7.52
CA ASN A 218 2.09 -9.70 -7.20
C ASN A 218 1.51 -9.30 -5.84
N LYS A 219 0.38 -9.89 -5.42
CA LYS A 219 -0.13 -9.76 -4.04
C LYS A 219 0.89 -10.25 -3.01
N ARG A 220 1.59 -11.36 -3.27
CA ARG A 220 2.67 -11.85 -2.39
C ARG A 220 3.85 -10.86 -2.37
N SER A 221 4.27 -10.37 -3.53
CA SER A 221 5.33 -9.37 -3.64
C SER A 221 5.01 -8.10 -2.86
N LEU A 222 3.76 -7.61 -2.94
CA LEU A 222 3.28 -6.45 -2.18
C LEU A 222 3.40 -6.68 -0.67
N ARG A 223 3.02 -7.87 -0.17
CA ARG A 223 3.18 -8.21 1.25
C ARG A 223 4.63 -8.16 1.71
N LEU A 224 5.54 -8.70 0.90
CA LEU A 224 6.97 -8.68 1.22
C LEU A 224 7.53 -7.26 1.27
N LEU A 225 7.14 -6.41 0.31
CA LEU A 225 7.58 -5.00 0.27
C LEU A 225 7.10 -4.21 1.48
N VAL A 226 5.84 -4.39 1.89
CA VAL A 226 5.29 -3.72 3.08
C VAL A 226 6.04 -4.15 4.34
N GLN A 227 6.32 -5.45 4.49
CA GLN A 227 7.11 -5.97 5.62
C GLN A 227 8.55 -5.45 5.60
N GLU A 228 9.17 -5.34 4.43
CA GLU A 228 10.49 -4.75 4.26
C GLU A 228 10.53 -3.27 4.67
N ARG A 229 9.55 -2.47 4.21
CA ARG A 229 9.41 -1.07 4.61
C ARG A 229 9.26 -0.94 6.13
N ALA A 230 8.40 -1.78 6.73
CA ALA A 230 8.20 -1.77 8.17
C ALA A 230 9.49 -2.13 8.93
N ARG A 231 10.35 -3.01 8.41
CA ARG A 231 11.67 -3.31 8.99
C ARG A 231 12.59 -2.09 8.97
N HIS A 232 12.65 -1.34 7.86
CA HIS A 232 13.44 -0.10 7.78
C HIS A 232 12.94 0.96 8.77
N LEU A 233 11.63 1.14 8.85
CA LEU A 233 11.01 2.11 9.76
C LEU A 233 11.21 1.75 11.24
N LYS A 234 11.08 0.46 11.61
CA LYS A 234 11.41 -0.04 12.96
C LYS A 234 12.90 0.17 13.30
N TYR A 235 13.79 -0.07 12.34
CA TYR A 235 15.22 0.15 12.52
C TYR A 235 15.52 1.64 12.76
N LEU A 236 14.93 2.53 11.95
CA LEU A 236 15.09 3.97 12.06
C LEU A 236 14.61 4.49 13.41
N LYS A 237 13.41 4.08 13.86
CA LYS A 237 12.87 4.41 15.18
C LYS A 237 13.83 4.02 16.32
N ARG A 238 14.42 2.83 16.25
CA ARG A 238 15.38 2.35 17.26
C ARG A 238 16.71 3.12 17.22
N LYS A 239 17.20 3.50 16.04
CA LYS A 239 18.53 4.10 15.88
C LYS A 239 18.55 5.62 16.06
N GLN A 240 17.56 6.33 15.51
CA GLN A 240 17.51 7.80 15.47
C GLN A 240 16.48 8.38 16.44
N GLY A 241 15.60 7.56 17.02
CA GLY A 241 14.61 7.98 18.01
C GLY A 241 13.20 8.18 17.44
N GLN A 242 12.27 8.48 18.34
CA GLN A 242 10.84 8.56 18.02
C GLN A 242 10.48 9.78 17.16
N GLU A 243 11.11 10.94 17.39
CA GLU A 243 10.77 12.18 16.68
C GLU A 243 11.07 12.10 15.18
N VAL A 244 12.24 11.55 14.81
CA VAL A 244 12.62 11.40 13.40
C VAL A 244 11.72 10.39 12.68
N TYR A 245 11.34 9.32 13.39
CA TYR A 245 10.41 8.33 12.88
C TYR A 245 9.02 8.92 12.61
N GLU A 246 8.48 9.71 13.53
CA GLU A 246 7.16 10.34 13.37
C GLU A 246 7.15 11.35 12.22
N LYS A 247 8.19 12.18 12.10
CA LYS A 247 8.34 13.10 10.96
C LYS A 247 8.40 12.35 9.62
N LEU A 248 9.16 11.26 9.56
CA LEU A 248 9.25 10.46 8.35
C LEU A 248 7.91 9.79 7.99
N LEU A 249 7.15 9.34 8.99
CA LEU A 249 5.81 8.81 8.76
C LEU A 249 4.88 9.86 8.13
N GLU A 250 4.91 11.10 8.63
CA GLU A 250 4.16 12.22 8.06
C GLU A 250 4.61 12.54 6.62
N ASP A 251 5.92 12.57 6.36
CA ASP A 251 6.47 12.82 5.03
C ASP A 251 6.05 11.74 4.00
N LEU A 252 5.92 10.49 4.45
CA LEU A 252 5.53 9.34 3.63
C LEU A 252 4.01 9.12 3.54
N GLY A 253 3.22 9.77 4.40
CA GLY A 253 1.77 9.57 4.49
C GLY A 253 1.37 8.24 5.10
N LEU A 254 2.11 7.82 6.12
CA LEU A 254 1.91 6.54 6.80
C LEU A 254 1.51 6.76 8.25
N ASP A 255 0.59 5.94 8.74
CA ASP A 255 0.24 5.89 10.16
C ASP A 255 1.13 4.90 10.93
N LYS A 256 1.20 5.07 12.26
CA LYS A 256 2.01 4.19 13.14
C LYS A 256 1.58 2.71 13.04
N GLU A 257 0.29 2.46 12.79
CA GLU A 257 -0.26 1.10 12.62
C GLU A 257 0.24 0.40 11.35
N ALA A 258 0.75 1.14 10.34
CA ALA A 258 1.38 0.55 9.15
C ALA A 258 2.69 -0.18 9.46
N VAL A 259 3.25 0.06 10.66
CA VAL A 259 4.59 -0.39 11.06
C VAL A 259 4.50 -1.22 12.32
N GLU A 260 3.76 -0.74 13.32
CA GLU A 260 3.68 -1.35 14.64
C GLU A 260 2.69 -2.52 14.66
N GLY A 261 3.01 -3.56 15.44
CA GLY A 261 2.21 -4.78 15.52
C GLY A 261 2.50 -5.81 14.42
N GLU A 262 1.55 -6.75 14.28
CA GLU A 262 1.56 -7.79 13.27
C GLU A 262 0.84 -7.29 12.00
N LEU A 263 1.60 -7.17 10.91
CA LEU A 263 1.06 -6.69 9.63
C LEU A 263 0.40 -7.85 8.90
N PHE A 264 -0.92 -7.95 9.03
CA PHE A 264 -1.72 -8.90 8.26
C PHE A 264 -2.33 -8.21 7.05
N ILE A 265 -1.93 -8.65 5.85
CA ILE A 265 -2.44 -8.12 4.58
C ILE A 265 -3.31 -9.19 3.94
N GLY A 266 -4.63 -9.12 4.19
CA GLY A 266 -5.62 -9.95 3.50
C GLY A 266 -6.01 -9.31 2.17
N PHE A 267 -6.05 -10.11 1.10
CA PHE A 267 -6.63 -9.74 -0.20
C PHE A 267 -7.80 -10.67 -0.53
#